data_AF-A0A2E9B8E9-F1
#
_entry.id   AF-A0A2E9B8E9-F1
#
_cell.length_a   1.000
_cell.length_b   1.000
_cell.length_c   1.000
_cell.angle_alpha   90.00
_cell.angle_beta   90.00
_cell.angle_gamma   90.00
#
_symmetry.space_group_name_H-M   'P 1'
#
loop_
_entity.id
_entity.type
_entity.pdbx_description
1 polymer ?
#
loop_
_entity_poly.entity_id
_entity_poly.type
_entity_poly.pdbx_seq_one_letter_code
_entity_poly.pdbx_strand_id
1 'polypeptide(L)'
;MTGEFDPLCPLEDAIEVFEDLTCKKEMWVIEDQFHPLWNIPNLGKLDCHHYTVDWLQRVLFSKNYNEGVSNGRIAYVENHGDGPFGDCEWKPTVGPNQSYF
;
A
#
# COMPACT_ATOMS: atom_id res chain seq x y z
N MET A 1 -2.69 -3.63 -0.95
CA MET A 1 -1.23 -3.82 -1.17
C MET A 1 -1.06 -4.21 -2.62
N THR A 2 -0.06 -3.66 -3.29
CA THR A 2 0.26 -3.95 -4.69
C THR A 2 1.78 -3.97 -4.88
N GLY A 3 2.27 -4.80 -5.81
CA GLY A 3 3.67 -4.77 -6.23
C GLY A 3 3.85 -3.70 -7.30
N GLU A 4 4.95 -2.97 -7.24
CA GLU A 4 5.22 -1.89 -8.20
C GLU A 4 5.24 -2.37 -9.67
N PHE A 5 5.80 -3.55 -9.91
CA PHE A 5 6.00 -4.10 -11.26
C PHE A 5 5.15 -5.33 -11.53
N ASP A 6 4.01 -5.42 -10.88
CA ASP A 6 3.10 -6.54 -10.99
C ASP A 6 2.47 -6.66 -12.40
N PRO A 7 2.76 -7.74 -13.16
CA PRO A 7 2.26 -7.88 -14.53
C PRO A 7 0.82 -8.41 -14.59
N LEU A 8 0.28 -8.92 -13.48
CA LEU A 8 -1.09 -9.45 -13.43
C LEU A 8 -2.09 -8.41 -12.91
N CYS A 9 -1.61 -7.48 -12.08
CA CYS A 9 -2.37 -6.35 -11.60
C CYS A 9 -1.50 -5.09 -11.71
N PRO A 10 -1.46 -4.45 -12.90
CA PRO A 10 -0.67 -3.25 -13.12
C PRO A 10 -0.95 -2.16 -12.08
N LEU A 11 0.08 -1.40 -11.73
CA LEU A 11 0.00 -0.39 -10.67
C LEU A 11 -1.05 0.68 -10.98
N GLU A 12 -1.14 1.12 -12.24
CA GLU A 12 -2.14 2.06 -12.72
C GLU A 12 -3.58 1.60 -12.45
N ASP A 13 -3.88 0.33 -12.70
CA ASP A 13 -5.21 -0.26 -12.48
C ASP A 13 -5.53 -0.33 -10.98
N ALA A 14 -4.53 -0.68 -10.16
CA ALA A 14 -4.67 -0.70 -8.71
C ALA A 14 -4.92 0.70 -8.13
N ILE A 15 -4.25 1.73 -8.66
CA ILE A 15 -4.47 3.14 -8.28
C ILE A 15 -5.89 3.58 -8.67
N GLU A 16 -6.34 3.26 -9.88
CA GLU A 16 -7.68 3.61 -10.35
C GLU A 16 -8.76 3.03 -9.44
N VAL A 17 -8.69 1.72 -9.16
CA VAL A 17 -9.63 1.06 -8.24
C VAL A 17 -9.52 1.62 -6.83
N PHE A 18 -8.31 1.96 -6.37
CA PHE A 18 -8.12 2.57 -5.06
C PHE A 18 -8.87 3.89 -4.96
N GLU A 19 -8.82 4.76 -5.97
CA GLU A 19 -9.53 6.05 -5.98
C GLU A 19 -11.06 5.88 -5.90
N ASP A 20 -11.63 4.86 -6.52
CA ASP A 20 -13.07 4.58 -6.50
C ASP A 20 -13.63 4.16 -5.13
N LEU A 21 -12.78 3.67 -4.22
CA LEU A 21 -13.21 3.24 -2.89
C LEU A 21 -13.70 4.44 -2.03
N THR A 22 -14.90 4.32 -1.46
CA THR A 22 -15.51 5.36 -0.61
C THR A 22 -15.31 5.14 0.89
N CYS A 23 -14.64 4.05 1.26
CA CYS A 23 -14.37 3.67 2.65
C CYS A 23 -13.03 4.20 3.15
N LYS A 24 -12.75 3.97 4.44
CA LYS A 24 -11.42 4.22 4.99
C LYS A 24 -10.42 3.28 4.31
N LYS A 25 -9.48 3.86 3.57
CA LYS A 25 -8.58 3.12 2.70
C LYS A 25 -7.14 3.61 2.84
N GLU A 26 -6.22 2.68 2.63
CA GLU A 26 -4.79 2.94 2.54
C GLU A 26 -4.18 1.93 1.55
N MET A 27 -3.26 2.39 0.72
CA MET A 27 -2.57 1.53 -0.24
C MET A 27 -1.07 1.55 0.04
N TRP A 28 -0.46 0.38 0.01
CA TRP A 28 1.00 0.24 0.05
C TRP A 28 1.46 -0.32 -1.29
N VAL A 29 2.30 0.47 -1.97
CA VAL A 29 3.03 0.12 -3.18
C VAL A 29 4.38 -0.40 -2.72
N ILE A 30 4.70 -1.65 -3.05
CA ILE A 30 5.94 -2.27 -2.58
C ILE A 30 6.98 -2.23 -3.70
N GLU A 31 8.09 -1.53 -3.44
CA GLU A 31 9.18 -1.32 -4.40
C GLU A 31 9.78 -2.64 -4.87
N ASP A 32 10.02 -2.74 -6.18
CA ASP A 32 10.65 -3.89 -6.85
C ASP A 32 9.91 -5.23 -6.65
N GLN A 33 8.62 -5.21 -6.29
CA GLN A 33 7.83 -6.44 -6.07
C GLN A 33 6.87 -6.77 -7.21
N PHE A 34 6.58 -8.07 -7.32
CA PHE A 34 5.75 -8.72 -8.34
C PHE A 34 4.77 -9.71 -7.70
N HIS A 35 3.88 -10.32 -8.50
CA HIS A 35 3.07 -11.45 -8.03
C HIS A 35 3.90 -12.75 -7.90
N PRO A 36 3.72 -13.51 -6.80
CA PRO A 36 3.00 -13.19 -5.57
C PRO A 36 3.88 -12.44 -4.56
N LEU A 37 3.25 -11.63 -3.71
CA LEU A 37 3.92 -10.88 -2.63
C LEU A 37 4.31 -11.79 -1.45
N TRP A 38 5.38 -12.57 -1.59
CA TRP A 38 5.89 -13.50 -0.58
C TRP A 38 7.32 -13.15 -0.13
N ASN A 39 7.65 -13.39 1.14
CA ASN A 39 8.98 -13.13 1.72
C ASN A 39 9.49 -11.70 1.43
N ILE A 40 8.61 -10.71 1.55
CA ILE A 40 8.84 -9.34 1.09
C ILE A 40 9.99 -8.69 1.88
N PRO A 41 11.14 -8.38 1.24
CA PRO A 41 12.30 -7.80 1.91
C PRO A 41 12.00 -6.44 2.55
N ASN A 42 11.17 -5.64 1.88
CA ASN A 42 10.72 -4.32 2.30
C ASN A 42 9.93 -4.36 3.62
N LEU A 43 9.40 -5.53 4.01
CA LEU A 43 8.64 -5.77 5.23
C LEU A 43 9.43 -6.57 6.28
N GLY A 44 10.76 -6.45 6.26
CA GLY A 44 11.63 -7.19 7.19
C GLY A 44 11.54 -8.72 7.01
N LYS A 45 11.18 -9.19 5.80
CA LYS A 45 10.91 -10.58 5.45
C LYS A 45 9.70 -11.22 6.15
N LEU A 46 8.84 -10.40 6.76
CA LEU A 46 7.55 -10.88 7.25
C LEU A 46 6.53 -10.90 6.12
N ASP A 47 5.50 -11.73 6.28
CA ASP A 47 4.36 -11.69 5.38
C ASP A 47 3.54 -10.42 5.57
N CYS A 48 3.03 -9.90 4.45
CA CYS A 48 2.14 -8.75 4.38
C CYS A 48 0.95 -8.82 5.36
N HIS A 49 0.47 -10.03 5.65
CA HIS A 49 -0.64 -10.28 6.56
C HIS A 49 -0.42 -9.73 7.97
N HIS A 50 0.81 -9.76 8.50
CA HIS A 50 1.11 -9.21 9.83
C HIS A 50 0.80 -7.72 9.88
N TYR A 51 1.30 -6.97 8.90
CA TYR A 51 1.07 -5.53 8.78
C TYR A 51 -0.40 -5.21 8.48
N THR A 52 -1.08 -6.04 7.68
CA THR A 52 -2.53 -5.89 7.46
C THR A 52 -3.32 -5.99 8.75
N VAL A 53 -2.98 -6.92 9.65
CA VAL A 53 -3.65 -7.05 10.96
C VAL A 53 -3.36 -5.84 11.84
N ASP A 54 -2.13 -5.31 11.84
CA ASP A 54 -1.81 -4.08 12.57
C ASP A 54 -2.60 -2.87 12.03
N TRP A 55 -2.75 -2.78 10.70
CA TRP A 55 -3.58 -1.74 10.08
C TRP A 55 -5.05 -1.87 10.48
N LEU A 56 -5.60 -3.09 10.43
CA LEU A 56 -6.97 -3.37 10.87
C LEU A 56 -7.16 -3.03 12.35
N GLN A 57 -6.18 -3.34 13.20
CA GLN A 57 -6.22 -2.99 14.61
C GLN A 57 -6.34 -1.47 14.78
N ARG A 58 -5.52 -0.70 14.07
CA ARG A 58 -5.55 0.76 14.10
C ARG A 58 -6.85 1.32 13.57
N VAL A 59 -7.41 0.77 12.50
CA VAL A 59 -8.65 1.26 11.89
C VAL A 59 -9.88 0.94 12.73
N LEU A 60 -10.00 -0.32 13.18
CA LEU A 60 -11.22 -0.82 13.83
C LEU A 60 -11.31 -0.48 15.32
N PHE A 61 -10.17 -0.36 16.01
CA PHE A 61 -10.13 -0.14 17.46
C PHE A 61 -9.67 1.27 17.87
N SER A 62 -9.52 2.19 16.92
CA SER A 62 -9.28 3.59 17.26
C SER A 62 -10.49 4.20 17.96
N LYS A 63 -10.22 5.01 18.99
CA LYS A 63 -11.27 5.74 19.73
C LYS A 63 -12.06 6.69 18.83
N ASN A 64 -11.36 7.31 17.87
CA ASN A 64 -11.94 8.21 16.89
C ASN A 64 -11.60 7.74 15.46
N TYR A 65 -12.57 7.87 14.55
CA TYR A 65 -12.43 7.46 13.14
C TYR A 65 -11.21 8.10 12.45
N ASN A 66 -10.79 9.30 12.83
CA ASN A 66 -9.67 10.02 12.20
C ASN A 66 -8.30 9.76 12.83
N GLU A 67 -8.21 9.05 13.97
CA GLU A 67 -6.96 8.92 14.73
C GLU A 67 -6.11 7.70 14.35
N GLY A 68 -6.71 6.65 13.77
CA GLY A 68 -6.01 5.38 13.55
C GLY A 68 -4.98 5.38 12.41
N VAL A 69 -5.40 5.87 11.24
CA VAL A 69 -4.60 6.01 10.01
C VAL A 69 -5.23 7.10 9.14
N SER A 70 -4.43 7.73 8.29
CA SER A 70 -4.90 8.73 7.33
C SER A 70 -5.74 8.07 6.24
N ASN A 71 -6.93 8.61 5.98
CA ASN A 71 -7.77 8.10 4.89
C ASN A 71 -7.18 8.50 3.52
N GLY A 72 -7.08 7.54 2.59
CA GLY A 72 -6.58 7.78 1.24
C GLY A 72 -5.05 7.86 1.15
N ARG A 73 -4.32 7.55 2.22
CA ARG A 73 -2.86 7.54 2.19
C ARG A 73 -2.36 6.45 1.22
N ILE A 74 -1.36 6.80 0.44
CA ILE A 74 -0.60 5.85 -0.36
C ILE A 74 0.84 5.87 0.16
N ALA A 75 1.36 4.71 0.53
CA ALA A 75 2.72 4.53 1.02
C ALA A 75 3.56 3.81 -0.03
N TYR A 76 4.74 4.34 -0.34
CA TYR A 76 5.72 3.66 -1.17
C TYR A 76 6.76 2.99 -0.27
N VAL A 77 6.77 1.67 -0.23
CA VAL A 77 7.55 0.88 0.73
C VAL A 77 8.86 0.46 0.08
N GLU A 78 9.89 1.28 0.27
CA GLU A 78 11.23 1.08 -0.26
C GLU A 78 11.92 -0.14 0.34
N ASN A 79 12.82 -0.73 -0.44
CA ASN A 79 13.79 -1.68 0.05
C ASN A 79 14.68 -1.02 1.09
N HIS A 80 14.85 -1.67 2.25
CA HIS A 80 15.58 -1.13 3.40
C HIS A 80 15.02 0.19 3.98
N GLY A 81 13.79 0.56 3.63
CA GLY A 81 13.09 1.71 4.20
C GLY A 81 12.47 1.44 5.57
N ASP A 82 11.69 2.42 6.05
CA ASP A 82 11.05 2.39 7.37
C ASP A 82 9.79 1.49 7.43
N GLY A 83 9.42 0.87 6.31
CA GLY A 83 8.21 0.07 6.18
C GLY A 83 6.93 0.91 5.99
N PRO A 84 5.76 0.26 6.01
CA PRO A 84 4.51 0.88 5.58
C PRO A 84 3.98 1.98 6.51
N PHE A 85 4.40 1.99 7.78
CA PHE A 85 3.95 2.97 8.77
C PHE A 85 4.95 4.12 9.00
N GLY A 86 6.04 4.17 8.23
CA GLY A 86 7.07 5.21 8.31
C GLY A 86 6.71 6.48 7.52
N ASP A 87 7.71 7.35 7.35
CA ASP A 87 7.60 8.58 6.55
C ASP A 87 7.80 8.27 5.06
N CYS A 88 6.80 7.63 4.46
CA CYS A 88 6.86 7.09 3.10
C CYS A 88 5.60 7.42 2.28
N GLU A 89 4.94 8.54 2.60
CA GLU A 89 3.79 8.99 1.82
C GLU A 89 4.19 9.32 0.39
N TRP A 90 3.45 8.77 -0.57
CA TRP A 90 3.77 8.84 -1.98
C TRP A 90 2.57 9.30 -2.79
N LYS A 91 2.86 10.04 -3.87
CA LYS A 91 1.85 10.48 -4.83
C LYS A 91 1.98 9.68 -6.11
N PRO A 92 0.90 9.07 -6.61
CA PRO A 92 0.88 8.40 -7.90
C PRO A 92 1.52 9.24 -9.00
N THR A 93 2.42 8.63 -9.74
CA THR A 93 3.06 9.23 -10.93
C THR A 93 2.27 8.93 -12.21
N VAL A 94 1.29 8.03 -12.14
CA VAL A 94 0.38 7.65 -13.22
C VAL A 94 -1.07 7.87 -12.80
N GLY A 95 -1.91 8.18 -13.79
CA GLY A 95 -3.36 8.24 -13.67
C GLY A 95 -4.07 7.33 -14.68
N PRO A 96 -5.40 7.47 -14.81
CA PRO A 96 -6.19 6.62 -15.70
C PRO A 96 -5.68 6.65 -17.14
N ASN A 97 -5.59 5.47 -17.77
CA ASN A 97 -5.05 5.26 -19.12
C ASN A 97 -3.56 5.61 -19.32
N GLN A 98 -2.76 5.62 -18.24
CA GLN A 98 -1.30 5.78 -18.33
C GLN A 98 -0.60 4.51 -17.84
N SER A 99 0.44 4.09 -18.55
CA SER A 99 1.28 2.96 -18.13
C SER A 99 2.39 3.43 -17.20
N TYR A 100 2.60 2.70 -16.11
CA TYR A 100 3.68 2.98 -15.16
C TYR A 100 5.06 2.60 -15.72
N PHE A 101 5.15 1.51 -16.50
CA PHE A 101 6.39 1.00 -17.11
C PHE A 101 6.16 0.34 -18.47
#